data_AF-A0AAN7LL19-F1
#
_entry.id   AF-A0AAN7LL19-F1
#
_cell.length_a   1.000
_cell.length_b   1.000
_cell.length_c   1.000
_cell.angle_alpha   90.00
_cell.angle_beta   90.00
_cell.angle_gamma   90.00
#
_symmetry.space_group_name_H-M   'P 1'
#
loop_
_entity.id
_entity.type
_entity.pdbx_description
1 polymer ?
#
loop_
_entity_poly.entity_id
_entity_poly.type
_entity_poly.pdbx_seq_one_letter_code
_entity_poly.pdbx_strand_id
1 'polypeptide(L)'
;MFVSLFCTLKRVSGEVKKWRPAGADRGFTFLKYNLTIAYHRTNLLAHYSRWSANPNGGELESLGYKEGFRVDVDVPETTWAEAMPFHDILIFNTGHWWWAPSKFDPVRSPMLFFERGQPMVPPLPPHVGLDLVLKYMIQYVEKETKQSSIKFFRTQSPRHFEGGDWDHGGSCPRLSPLSTEQVDELFAINKNGTNVETRLVNQHLHKALKGSEFHILDVTHLSEFRADAHPSSAGGKKHDDCMHWCLPGVTDTWNDIFATLLGEIESSRPSS
;
A
#
# COMPACT_ATOMS: atom_id res chain seq x y z
N MET A 1 4.90 5.71 -7.58
CA MET A 1 4.00 6.88 -7.55
C MET A 1 4.68 8.14 -6.99
N PHE A 2 4.94 8.26 -5.67
CA PHE A 2 5.49 9.51 -5.08
C PHE A 2 6.75 10.05 -5.76
N VAL A 3 7.76 9.21 -6.01
CA VAL A 3 9.02 9.64 -6.64
C VAL A 3 8.80 10.10 -8.08
N SER A 4 7.95 9.39 -8.84
CA SER A 4 7.53 9.82 -10.18
C SER A 4 6.84 11.18 -10.13
N LEU A 5 5.89 11.39 -9.21
CA LEU A 5 5.17 12.65 -9.07
C LEU A 5 6.14 13.81 -8.80
N PHE A 6 7.07 13.60 -7.87
CA PHE A 6 8.14 14.56 -7.59
C PHE A 6 8.96 14.89 -8.84
N CYS A 7 9.40 13.87 -9.59
CA CYS A 7 10.18 14.07 -10.80
C CYS A 7 9.40 14.87 -11.86
N THR A 8 8.11 14.56 -12.07
CA THR A 8 7.23 15.27 -13.00
C THR A 8 7.06 16.73 -12.60
N LEU A 9 6.73 17.02 -11.33
CA LEU A 9 6.58 18.38 -10.83
C LEU A 9 7.88 19.20 -10.92
N LYS A 10 9.03 18.55 -10.66
CA LYS A 10 10.34 19.20 -10.73
C LYS A 10 10.72 19.65 -12.14
N ARG A 11 10.14 19.06 -13.19
CA ARG A 11 10.32 19.54 -14.56
C ARG A 11 9.64 20.89 -14.82
N VAL A 12 8.61 21.23 -14.05
CA VAL A 12 7.86 22.48 -14.17
C VAL A 12 8.40 23.57 -13.25
N SER A 13 8.90 23.21 -12.06
CA SER A 13 9.49 24.16 -11.10
C SER A 13 10.77 23.62 -10.47
N GLY A 14 11.87 24.35 -10.65
CA GLY A 14 13.16 24.05 -10.03
C GLY A 14 13.32 24.58 -8.60
N GLU A 15 12.46 25.50 -8.17
CA GLU A 15 12.48 26.11 -6.83
C GLU A 15 11.83 25.18 -5.79
N VAL A 16 12.62 24.20 -5.34
CA VAL A 16 12.15 23.14 -4.44
C VAL A 16 12.99 23.11 -3.18
N LYS A 17 12.32 23.16 -2.02
CA LYS A 17 12.94 22.88 -0.72
C LYS A 17 12.60 21.48 -0.27
N LYS A 18 13.61 20.77 0.23
CA LYS A 18 13.38 19.54 0.99
C LYS A 18 12.81 19.95 2.35
N TRP A 19 11.53 19.65 2.57
CA TRP A 19 10.86 19.89 3.84
C TRP A 19 10.07 18.65 4.19
N ARG A 20 10.32 18.10 5.37
CA ARG A 20 9.64 16.90 5.86
C ARG A 20 8.66 17.35 6.94
N PRO A 21 7.33 17.27 6.69
CA PRO A 21 6.37 17.32 7.78
C PRO A 21 6.74 16.30 8.87
N ALA A 22 6.25 16.50 10.10
CA ALA A 22 6.53 15.59 11.21
C ALA A 22 6.25 14.14 10.80
N GLY A 23 7.24 13.25 11.01
CA GLY A 23 7.13 11.82 10.72
C GLY A 23 7.25 11.41 9.25
N ALA A 24 7.39 12.34 8.29
CA ALA A 24 7.50 11.98 6.86
C ALA A 24 8.87 11.39 6.48
N ASP A 25 8.89 10.24 5.82
CA ASP A 25 10.11 9.65 5.25
C ASP A 25 10.70 10.54 4.15
N ARG A 26 9.83 11.13 3.33
CA ARG A 26 10.19 12.06 2.25
C ARG A 26 9.19 13.19 2.20
N GLY A 27 9.68 14.39 1.89
CA GLY A 27 8.82 15.56 1.70
C GLY A 27 9.55 16.65 0.94
N PHE A 28 8.80 17.35 0.09
CA PHE A 28 9.30 18.43 -0.75
C PHE A 28 8.23 19.52 -0.88
N THR A 29 8.67 20.78 -0.86
CA THR A 29 7.83 21.95 -1.08
C THR A 29 8.30 22.69 -2.33
N PHE A 30 7.40 22.84 -3.29
CA PHE A 30 7.57 23.62 -4.52
C PHE A 30 7.15 25.06 -4.25
N LEU A 31 8.13 25.94 -4.07
CA LEU A 31 7.93 27.29 -3.50
C LEU A 31 7.00 28.14 -4.36
N LYS A 32 7.18 28.09 -5.68
CA LYS A 32 6.38 28.86 -6.64
C LYS A 32 4.88 28.61 -6.52
N TYR A 33 4.48 27.40 -6.13
CA TYR A 33 3.08 26.97 -6.05
C TYR A 33 2.58 26.80 -4.61
N ASN A 34 3.46 27.01 -3.62
CA ASN A 34 3.20 26.64 -2.24
C ASN A 34 2.67 25.19 -2.09
N LEU A 35 3.14 24.28 -2.94
CA LEU A 35 2.70 22.89 -2.99
C LEU A 35 3.67 22.03 -2.19
N THR A 36 3.17 21.33 -1.18
CA THR A 36 3.95 20.32 -0.45
C THR A 36 3.46 18.93 -0.80
N ILE A 37 4.40 18.03 -1.09
CA ILE A 37 4.15 16.60 -1.20
C ILE A 37 4.92 15.87 -0.11
N ALA A 38 4.31 14.86 0.51
CA ALA A 38 4.92 14.03 1.53
C ALA A 38 4.66 12.54 1.28
N TYR A 39 5.55 11.70 1.81
CA TYR A 39 5.44 10.25 1.78
C TYR A 39 5.74 9.69 3.16
N HIS A 40 4.82 8.86 3.64
CA HIS A 40 4.92 8.11 4.88
C HIS A 40 4.88 6.62 4.54
N ARG A 41 5.87 5.88 5.03
CA ARG A 41 6.00 4.45 4.76
C ARG A 41 5.23 3.65 5.81
N THR A 42 4.01 3.26 5.47
CA THR A 42 3.09 2.62 6.40
C THR A 42 2.51 1.34 5.78
N ASN A 43 3.28 0.24 5.85
CA ASN A 43 2.98 -0.93 5.01
C ASN A 43 1.61 -1.57 5.31
N LEU A 44 1.19 -1.58 6.58
CA LEU A 44 -0.10 -2.13 7.03
C LEU A 44 -1.15 -1.06 7.33
N LEU A 45 -0.83 0.25 7.24
CA LEU A 45 -1.64 1.39 7.73
C LEU A 45 -1.86 1.43 9.25
N ALA A 46 -2.11 0.28 9.88
CA ALA A 46 -2.19 0.12 11.32
C ALA A 46 -0.81 0.05 11.99
N HIS A 47 -0.78 0.38 13.29
CA HIS A 47 0.39 0.18 14.13
C HIS A 47 0.78 -1.30 14.15
N TYR A 48 2.06 -1.58 13.95
CA TYR A 48 2.60 -2.93 14.09
C TYR A 48 4.01 -2.93 14.66
N SER A 49 4.30 -3.93 15.49
CA SER A 49 5.58 -4.07 16.17
C SER A 49 5.94 -5.53 16.41
N ARG A 50 7.20 -5.80 16.78
CA ARG A 50 7.59 -7.14 17.21
C ARG A 50 6.87 -7.49 18.51
N TRP A 51 6.32 -8.70 18.57
CA TRP A 51 5.73 -9.26 19.76
C TRP A 51 6.56 -10.47 20.21
N SER A 52 6.74 -10.62 21.53
CA SER A 52 7.42 -11.74 22.15
C SER A 52 6.66 -12.15 23.40
N ALA A 53 6.63 -13.46 23.66
CA ALA A 53 5.94 -14.03 24.80
C ALA A 53 6.41 -13.42 26.12
N ASN A 54 5.46 -13.16 27.00
CA ASN A 54 5.70 -12.76 28.37
C ASN A 54 6.06 -13.99 29.22
N PRO A 55 7.15 -13.94 30.02
CA PRO A 55 7.48 -15.03 30.95
C PRO A 55 6.35 -15.38 31.95
N ASN A 56 5.48 -14.41 32.26
CA ASN A 56 4.33 -14.62 33.14
C ASN A 56 3.12 -15.25 32.43
N GLY A 57 3.23 -15.55 31.13
CA GLY A 57 2.16 -16.09 30.31
C GLY A 57 1.15 -15.03 29.84
N GLY A 58 0.14 -15.51 29.12
CA GLY A 58 -0.92 -14.72 28.49
C GLY A 58 -1.73 -15.59 27.55
N GLU A 59 -2.78 -15.02 26.93
CA GLU A 59 -3.67 -15.78 26.06
C GLU A 59 -2.93 -16.37 24.84
N LEU A 60 -2.04 -15.60 24.22
CA LEU A 60 -1.26 -16.05 23.04
C LEU A 60 -0.22 -17.10 23.43
N GLU A 61 0.42 -16.96 24.59
CA GLU A 61 1.36 -17.93 25.13
C GLU A 61 0.67 -19.26 25.45
N SER A 62 -0.57 -19.22 25.96
CA SER A 62 -1.38 -20.41 26.22
C SER A 62 -1.72 -21.19 24.94
N LEU A 63 -1.73 -20.49 23.79
CA LEU A 63 -1.89 -21.08 22.45
C LEU A 63 -0.55 -21.51 21.82
N GLY A 64 0.57 -21.33 22.52
CA GLY A 64 1.90 -21.76 22.09
C GLY A 64 2.69 -20.73 21.28
N TYR A 65 2.21 -19.50 21.13
CA TYR A 65 2.98 -18.44 20.46
C TYR A 65 4.14 -17.98 21.33
N LYS A 66 5.33 -17.92 20.74
CA LYS A 66 6.56 -17.45 21.40
C LYS A 66 7.02 -16.09 20.92
N GLU A 67 6.79 -15.81 19.65
CA GLU A 67 7.12 -14.56 18.99
C GLU A 67 6.17 -14.32 17.80
N GLY A 68 6.14 -13.09 17.31
CA GLY A 68 5.30 -12.70 16.19
C GLY A 68 5.37 -11.20 15.90
N PHE A 69 4.36 -10.71 15.20
CA PHE A 69 4.17 -9.29 14.96
C PHE A 69 2.80 -8.89 15.47
N ARG A 70 2.77 -8.05 16.51
CA ARG A 70 1.54 -7.41 16.97
C ARG A 70 1.07 -6.44 15.89
N VAL A 71 -0.20 -6.52 15.54
CA VAL A 71 -0.89 -5.59 14.63
C VAL A 71 -2.15 -5.11 15.35
N ASP A 72 -2.17 -3.83 15.72
CA ASP A 72 -3.29 -3.22 16.43
C ASP A 72 -4.32 -2.73 15.39
N VAL A 73 -5.39 -3.50 15.17
CA VAL A 73 -6.30 -3.27 14.03
C VAL A 73 -7.03 -1.93 14.10
N ASP A 74 -7.20 -1.39 15.30
CA ASP A 74 -7.91 -0.15 15.61
C ASP A 74 -7.00 1.04 15.93
N VAL A 75 -5.67 0.87 15.84
CA VAL A 75 -4.69 1.93 16.09
C VAL A 75 -3.96 2.29 14.79
N PRO A 76 -4.14 3.51 14.26
CA PRO A 76 -3.43 3.94 13.07
C PRO A 76 -1.94 4.09 13.35
N GLU A 77 -1.11 3.83 12.35
CA GLU A 77 0.32 4.09 12.46
C GLU A 77 0.56 5.61 12.59
N THR A 78 1.30 6.00 13.63
CA THR A 78 1.36 7.39 14.13
C THR A 78 1.76 8.40 13.05
N THR A 79 2.74 8.06 12.22
CA THR A 79 3.37 9.03 11.31
C THR A 79 2.42 9.59 10.25
N TRP A 80 1.52 8.78 9.69
CA TRP A 80 0.57 9.28 8.70
C TRP A 80 -0.66 9.90 9.37
N ALA A 81 -1.08 9.37 10.52
CA ALA A 81 -2.23 9.87 11.26
C ALA A 81 -2.03 11.34 11.67
N GLU A 82 -0.85 11.67 12.20
CA GLU A 82 -0.47 13.03 12.59
C GLU A 82 -0.28 13.97 11.39
N ALA A 83 0.00 13.42 10.21
CA ALA A 83 0.25 14.21 9.01
C ALA A 83 -1.05 14.66 8.30
N MET A 84 -2.16 13.95 8.48
CA MET A 84 -3.41 14.22 7.74
C MET A 84 -3.93 15.66 7.86
N PRO A 85 -3.94 16.31 9.04
CA PRO A 85 -4.47 17.68 9.16
C PRO A 85 -3.68 18.72 8.33
N PHE A 86 -2.46 18.40 7.93
CA PHE A 86 -1.58 19.29 7.14
C PHE A 86 -1.73 19.14 5.63
N HIS A 87 -2.53 18.19 5.14
CA HIS A 87 -2.64 17.88 3.72
C HIS A 87 -4.08 17.98 3.22
N ASP A 88 -4.24 18.52 2.02
CA ASP A 88 -5.54 18.71 1.38
C ASP A 88 -5.95 17.48 0.55
N ILE A 89 -4.96 16.71 0.07
CA ILE A 89 -5.15 15.49 -0.71
C ILE A 89 -4.38 14.36 -0.04
N LEU A 90 -5.07 13.25 0.21
CA LEU A 90 -4.51 12.06 0.84
C LEU A 90 -4.61 10.88 -0.13
N ILE A 91 -3.51 10.14 -0.32
CA ILE A 91 -3.47 8.97 -1.19
C ILE A 91 -2.95 7.78 -0.37
N PHE A 92 -3.84 6.87 -0.04
CA PHE A 92 -3.54 5.67 0.73
C PHE A 92 -3.31 4.46 -0.16
N ASN A 93 -2.48 3.53 0.30
CA ASN A 93 -2.37 2.20 -0.28
C ASN A 93 -1.85 1.20 0.76
N THR A 94 -2.21 -0.07 0.61
CA THR A 94 -1.63 -1.20 1.35
C THR A 94 -1.78 -2.47 0.50
N GLY A 95 -1.03 -3.53 0.78
CA GLY A 95 -1.17 -4.77 0.01
C GLY A 95 -0.04 -5.78 0.23
N HIS A 96 1.13 -5.56 -0.40
CA HIS A 96 2.19 -6.59 -0.48
C HIS A 96 2.54 -7.30 0.84
N TRP A 97 2.54 -6.60 1.97
CA TRP A 97 2.91 -7.19 3.26
C TRP A 97 1.83 -8.10 3.86
N TRP A 98 0.57 -8.00 3.44
CA TRP A 98 -0.52 -8.86 3.91
C TRP A 98 -0.43 -10.31 3.39
N TRP A 99 0.27 -10.51 2.28
CA TRP A 99 0.50 -11.80 1.63
C TRP A 99 1.99 -12.10 1.46
N ALA A 100 2.81 -11.71 2.44
CA ALA A 100 4.25 -11.92 2.41
C ALA A 100 4.71 -12.86 3.54
N PRO A 101 4.68 -14.19 3.35
CA PRO A 101 5.22 -15.16 4.33
C PRO A 101 6.68 -14.91 4.68
N SER A 102 7.47 -14.40 3.73
CA SER A 102 8.87 -14.01 3.96
C SER A 102 9.03 -12.80 4.89
N LYS A 103 7.95 -12.04 5.14
CA LYS A 103 7.89 -10.97 6.13
C LYS A 103 7.21 -11.42 7.43
N PHE A 104 6.08 -12.10 7.31
CA PHE A 104 5.27 -12.61 8.42
C PHE A 104 5.08 -14.12 8.25
N ASP A 105 6.07 -14.88 8.69
CA ASP A 105 6.02 -16.35 8.63
C ASP A 105 4.81 -16.86 9.45
N PRO A 106 3.89 -17.62 8.85
CA PRO A 106 2.63 -18.00 9.49
C PRO A 106 2.80 -18.92 10.71
N VAL A 107 3.99 -19.51 10.91
CA VAL A 107 4.29 -20.42 12.01
C VAL A 107 5.29 -19.79 12.97
N ARG A 108 6.41 -19.28 12.45
CA ARG A 108 7.54 -18.80 13.25
C ARG A 108 7.33 -17.40 13.79
N SER A 109 6.79 -16.50 12.99
CA SER A 109 6.59 -15.10 13.37
C SER A 109 5.31 -14.53 12.74
N PRO A 110 4.13 -15.06 13.12
CA PRO A 110 2.87 -14.72 12.48
C PRO A 110 2.42 -13.30 12.82
N MET A 111 1.43 -12.82 12.07
CA MET A 111 0.66 -11.64 12.46
C MET A 111 -0.26 -12.01 13.61
N LEU A 112 -0.17 -11.27 14.71
CA LEU A 112 -0.96 -11.44 15.92
C LEU A 112 -1.79 -10.17 16.08
N PHE A 113 -3.09 -10.29 15.87
CA PHE A 113 -3.99 -9.13 15.84
C PHE A 113 -4.46 -8.76 17.24
N PHE A 114 -4.52 -7.45 17.49
CA PHE A 114 -4.98 -6.88 18.74
C PHE A 114 -6.08 -5.85 18.44
N GLU A 115 -7.08 -5.77 19.31
CA GLU A 115 -8.11 -4.74 19.28
C GLU A 115 -8.24 -4.18 20.70
N ARG A 116 -8.22 -2.85 20.85
CA ARG A 116 -8.26 -2.17 22.16
C ARG A 116 -7.20 -2.68 23.14
N GLY A 117 -6.03 -3.03 22.62
CA GLY A 117 -4.89 -3.54 23.38
C GLY A 117 -5.01 -4.98 23.87
N GLN A 118 -6.08 -5.71 23.51
CA GLN A 118 -6.26 -7.13 23.83
C GLN A 118 -6.00 -8.01 22.60
N PRO A 119 -5.38 -9.18 22.75
CA PRO A 119 -5.18 -10.10 21.63
C PRO A 119 -6.53 -10.63 21.13
N MET A 120 -6.68 -10.77 19.82
CA MET A 120 -7.86 -11.37 19.22
C MET A 120 -7.71 -12.90 19.22
N VAL A 121 -8.58 -13.59 19.97
CA VAL A 121 -8.56 -15.04 20.16
C VAL A 121 -9.90 -15.66 19.69
N PRO A 122 -9.89 -16.70 18.84
CA PRO A 122 -8.72 -17.34 18.24
C PRO A 122 -7.97 -16.42 17.25
N PRO A 123 -6.65 -16.65 17.04
CA PRO A 123 -5.84 -15.86 16.12
C PRO A 123 -6.44 -15.80 14.73
N LEU A 124 -6.46 -14.59 14.16
CA LEU A 124 -7.07 -14.34 12.86
C LEU A 124 -6.07 -14.54 11.72
N PRO A 125 -6.51 -15.06 10.56
CA PRO A 125 -5.68 -15.09 9.37
C PRO A 125 -5.51 -13.68 8.78
N PRO A 126 -4.43 -13.41 8.02
CA PRO A 126 -4.10 -12.08 7.51
C PRO A 126 -5.22 -11.37 6.73
N HIS A 127 -6.03 -12.12 5.98
CA HIS A 127 -7.14 -11.55 5.20
C HIS A 127 -8.25 -10.96 6.08
N VAL A 128 -8.54 -11.57 7.24
CA VAL A 128 -9.50 -11.02 8.21
C VAL A 128 -8.90 -9.80 8.90
N GLY A 129 -7.61 -9.86 9.24
CA GLY A 129 -6.87 -8.71 9.77
C GLY A 129 -6.87 -7.52 8.80
N LEU A 130 -6.70 -7.77 7.49
CA LEU A 130 -6.79 -6.74 6.45
C LEU A 130 -8.19 -6.11 6.42
N ASP A 131 -9.25 -6.92 6.46
CA ASP A 131 -10.64 -6.42 6.52
C ASP A 131 -10.87 -5.50 7.73
N LEU A 132 -10.36 -5.89 8.91
CA LEU A 132 -10.48 -5.09 10.14
C LEU A 132 -9.68 -3.80 10.06
N VAL A 133 -8.42 -3.86 9.61
CA VAL A 133 -7.59 -2.67 9.46
C VAL A 133 -8.18 -1.72 8.43
N LEU A 134 -8.61 -2.20 7.26
CA LEU A 134 -9.26 -1.33 6.28
C LEU A 134 -10.49 -0.66 6.88
N LYS A 135 -11.36 -1.41 7.57
CA LYS A 135 -12.54 -0.86 8.26
C LYS A 135 -12.17 0.25 9.24
N TYR A 136 -11.25 0.01 10.16
CA TYR A 136 -10.89 0.98 11.20
C TYR A 136 -10.13 2.18 10.63
N MET A 137 -9.20 1.97 9.70
CA MET A 137 -8.42 3.06 9.12
C MET A 137 -9.27 3.96 8.21
N ILE A 138 -10.19 3.40 7.42
CA ILE A 138 -11.14 4.20 6.62
C ILE A 138 -12.00 5.07 7.53
N GLN A 139 -12.60 4.47 8.58
CA GLN A 139 -13.42 5.22 9.56
C GLN A 139 -12.62 6.30 10.29
N TYR A 140 -11.37 6.00 10.65
CA TYR A 140 -10.48 6.97 11.29
C TYR A 140 -10.17 8.15 10.36
N VAL A 141 -9.83 7.88 9.10
CA VAL A 141 -9.55 8.94 8.12
C VAL A 141 -10.78 9.79 7.88
N GLU A 142 -11.95 9.20 7.68
CA GLU A 142 -13.20 9.94 7.45
C GLU A 142 -13.55 10.87 8.62
N LYS A 143 -13.31 10.40 9.85
CA LYS A 143 -13.60 11.16 11.07
C LYS A 143 -12.59 12.29 11.33
N GLU A 144 -11.30 12.05 11.11
CA GLU A 144 -10.22 12.95 11.57
C GLU A 144 -9.74 13.92 10.48
N THR A 145 -10.17 13.74 9.22
CA THR A 145 -9.81 14.65 8.12
C THR A 145 -10.78 15.81 7.98
N LYS A 146 -10.32 16.89 7.34
CA LYS A 146 -11.18 18.03 7.03
C LYS A 146 -12.24 17.60 6.01
N GLN A 147 -13.42 18.19 6.09
CA GLN A 147 -14.48 17.94 5.10
C GLN A 147 -14.08 18.29 3.66
N SER A 148 -13.15 19.26 3.49
CA SER A 148 -12.61 19.65 2.18
C SER A 148 -11.50 18.73 1.66
N SER A 149 -10.99 17.78 2.48
CA SER A 149 -9.90 16.90 2.06
C SER A 149 -10.38 15.90 0.99
N ILE A 150 -9.61 15.75 -0.08
CA ILE A 150 -9.85 14.71 -1.10
C ILE A 150 -9.09 13.45 -0.71
N LYS A 151 -9.79 12.33 -0.66
CA LYS A 151 -9.28 11.05 -0.15
C LYS A 151 -9.25 10.06 -1.30
N PHE A 152 -8.06 9.56 -1.62
CA PHE A 152 -7.88 8.49 -2.59
C PHE A 152 -7.38 7.22 -1.90
N PHE A 153 -7.87 6.08 -2.37
CA PHE A 153 -7.25 4.80 -2.08
C PHE A 153 -6.80 4.17 -3.39
N ARG A 154 -5.49 3.99 -3.54
CA ARG A 154 -4.89 3.38 -4.71
C ARG A 154 -5.01 1.85 -4.61
N THR A 155 -5.49 1.22 -5.67
CA THR A 155 -5.52 -0.24 -5.78
C THR A 155 -4.09 -0.82 -5.76
N GLN A 156 -4.02 -2.12 -5.49
CA GLN A 156 -2.76 -2.82 -5.27
C GLN A 156 -1.90 -2.81 -6.52
N SER A 157 -0.61 -2.48 -6.35
CA SER A 157 0.36 -2.58 -7.44
C SER A 157 0.64 -4.06 -7.70
N PRO A 158 0.52 -4.56 -8.94
CA PRO A 158 0.92 -5.91 -9.25
C PRO A 158 2.43 -6.08 -9.11
N ARG A 159 2.80 -7.33 -8.85
CA ARG A 159 4.14 -7.88 -9.04
C ARG A 159 4.07 -8.93 -10.15
N HIS A 160 5.18 -9.15 -10.85
CA HIS A 160 5.21 -10.05 -12.02
C HIS A 160 6.25 -11.17 -11.86
N PHE A 161 6.17 -11.90 -10.75
CA PHE A 161 7.08 -13.02 -10.54
C PHE A 161 6.66 -14.25 -11.37
N GLU A 162 7.64 -14.85 -12.04
CA GLU A 162 7.54 -16.15 -12.71
C GLU A 162 8.57 -17.11 -12.07
N GLY A 163 8.18 -18.38 -11.92
CA GLY A 163 9.05 -19.42 -11.35
C GLY A 163 9.11 -19.49 -9.82
N GLY A 164 8.42 -18.59 -9.10
CA GLY A 164 8.36 -18.59 -7.63
C GLY A 164 8.35 -17.17 -7.05
N ASP A 165 8.30 -17.03 -5.74
CA ASP A 165 8.51 -15.74 -5.06
C ASP A 165 9.98 -15.29 -5.13
N TRP A 166 10.25 -14.05 -4.75
CA TRP A 166 11.59 -13.46 -4.74
C TRP A 166 12.63 -14.25 -3.93
N ASP A 167 12.19 -14.99 -2.91
CA ASP A 167 13.01 -15.85 -2.04
C ASP A 167 12.96 -17.34 -2.44
N HIS A 168 12.23 -17.67 -3.52
CA HIS A 168 12.05 -19.03 -4.05
C HIS A 168 12.46 -19.15 -5.53
N GLY A 169 13.38 -18.29 -5.99
CA GLY A 169 13.91 -18.34 -7.36
C GLY A 169 13.08 -17.59 -8.40
N GLY A 170 12.10 -16.79 -7.97
CA GLY A 170 11.28 -15.96 -8.83
C GLY A 170 12.05 -14.87 -9.59
N SER A 171 11.64 -14.61 -10.83
CA SER A 171 12.18 -13.55 -11.68
C SER A 171 11.08 -12.88 -12.53
N CYS A 172 11.42 -11.81 -13.25
CA CYS A 172 10.51 -11.09 -14.17
C CYS A 172 11.26 -10.74 -15.46
N PRO A 173 11.49 -11.74 -16.35
CA PRO A 173 12.36 -11.55 -17.52
C PRO A 173 11.64 -10.94 -18.72
N ARG A 174 10.33 -10.65 -18.61
CA ARG A 174 9.51 -10.15 -19.72
C ARG A 174 10.05 -8.79 -20.17
N LEU A 175 10.20 -8.63 -21.49
CA LEU A 175 10.63 -7.38 -22.14
C LEU A 175 9.51 -6.69 -22.94
N SER A 176 8.34 -7.32 -22.98
CA SER A 176 7.15 -6.83 -23.67
C SER A 176 5.94 -6.95 -22.74
N PRO A 177 4.92 -6.10 -22.92
CA PRO A 177 3.66 -6.25 -22.21
C PRO A 177 3.04 -7.63 -22.41
N LEU A 178 2.29 -8.08 -21.40
CA LEU A 178 1.54 -9.33 -21.45
C LEU A 178 0.34 -9.23 -22.40
N SER A 179 -0.09 -10.36 -22.96
CA SER A 179 -1.42 -10.48 -23.56
C SER A 179 -2.50 -10.62 -22.48
N THR A 180 -3.77 -10.45 -22.85
CA THR A 180 -4.91 -10.67 -21.95
C THR A 180 -4.90 -12.08 -21.34
N GLU A 181 -4.61 -13.10 -22.14
CA GLU A 181 -4.56 -14.49 -21.69
C GLU A 181 -3.44 -14.71 -20.66
N GLN A 182 -2.29 -14.06 -20.86
CA GLN A 182 -1.15 -14.11 -19.93
C GLN A 182 -1.48 -13.37 -18.62
N VAL A 183 -2.17 -12.23 -18.69
CA VAL A 183 -2.66 -11.53 -17.49
C VAL A 183 -3.58 -12.45 -16.67
N ASP A 184 -4.54 -13.10 -17.32
CA ASP A 184 -5.43 -14.04 -16.63
C ASP A 184 -4.72 -15.31 -16.17
N GLU A 185 -3.60 -15.69 -16.78
CA GLU A 185 -2.73 -16.75 -16.29
C GLU A 185 -2.00 -16.38 -15.01
N LEU A 186 -1.41 -15.19 -14.96
CA LEU A 186 -0.57 -14.78 -13.83
C LEU A 186 -1.38 -14.33 -12.61
N PHE A 187 -2.56 -13.75 -12.81
CA PHE A 187 -3.29 -13.03 -11.75
C PHE A 187 -4.63 -13.64 -11.35
N ALA A 188 -5.21 -14.58 -12.12
CA ALA A 188 -6.51 -15.12 -11.79
C ALA A 188 -6.51 -15.89 -10.46
N ILE A 189 -7.42 -15.51 -9.56
CA ILE A 189 -7.49 -16.03 -8.19
C ILE A 189 -7.70 -17.54 -8.15
N ASN A 190 -8.50 -18.08 -9.08
CA ASN A 190 -8.77 -19.51 -9.17
C ASN A 190 -7.55 -20.35 -9.60
N LYS A 191 -6.47 -19.72 -10.09
CA LYS A 191 -5.22 -20.40 -10.43
C LYS A 191 -4.27 -20.53 -9.25
N ASN A 192 -4.51 -19.79 -8.15
CA ASN A 192 -3.69 -19.78 -6.94
C ASN A 192 -2.16 -19.67 -7.21
N GLY A 193 -1.80 -18.89 -8.23
CA GLY A 193 -0.42 -18.66 -8.66
C GLY A 193 0.30 -17.61 -7.82
N THR A 194 1.57 -17.37 -8.13
CA THR A 194 2.45 -16.48 -7.36
C THR A 194 1.91 -15.05 -7.24
N ASN A 195 1.24 -14.49 -8.27
CA ASN A 195 0.87 -13.07 -8.28
C ASN A 195 -0.61 -12.80 -7.92
N VAL A 196 -1.36 -13.81 -7.50
CA VAL A 196 -2.82 -13.70 -7.25
C VAL A 196 -3.15 -12.77 -6.09
N GLU A 197 -2.21 -12.49 -5.19
CA GLU A 197 -2.45 -11.63 -4.03
C GLU A 197 -2.88 -10.23 -4.45
N THR A 198 -2.46 -9.78 -5.64
CA THR A 198 -2.84 -8.48 -6.18
C THR A 198 -4.36 -8.35 -6.32
N ARG A 199 -5.01 -9.33 -6.96
CA ARG A 199 -6.48 -9.33 -7.13
C ARG A 199 -7.20 -9.64 -5.81
N LEU A 200 -6.62 -10.50 -4.95
CA LEU A 200 -7.18 -10.80 -3.62
C LEU A 200 -7.24 -9.56 -2.72
N VAL A 201 -6.13 -8.82 -2.59
CA VAL A 201 -6.08 -7.58 -1.81
C VAL A 201 -7.12 -6.58 -2.32
N ASN A 202 -7.27 -6.45 -3.64
CA ASN A 202 -8.27 -5.56 -4.21
C ASN A 202 -9.71 -5.98 -3.92
N GLN A 203 -10.03 -7.28 -3.81
CA GLN A 203 -11.36 -7.71 -3.39
C GLN A 203 -11.71 -7.20 -1.99
N HIS A 204 -10.76 -7.29 -1.05
CA HIS A 204 -10.90 -6.74 0.30
C HIS A 204 -11.01 -5.20 0.27
N LEU A 205 -10.17 -4.55 -0.54
CA LEU A 205 -10.19 -3.10 -0.74
C LEU A 205 -11.55 -2.59 -1.23
N HIS A 206 -12.06 -3.12 -2.35
CA HIS A 206 -13.32 -2.69 -2.93
C HIS A 206 -14.50 -2.94 -1.99
N LYS A 207 -14.48 -4.04 -1.24
CA LYS A 207 -15.47 -4.32 -0.20
C LYS A 207 -15.44 -3.26 0.90
N ALA A 208 -14.26 -2.90 1.39
CA ALA A 208 -14.10 -1.94 2.49
C ALA A 208 -14.42 -0.50 2.07
N LEU A 209 -14.12 -0.12 0.83
CA LEU A 209 -14.37 1.23 0.31
C LEU A 209 -15.82 1.47 -0.14
N LYS A 210 -16.65 0.41 -0.21
CA LYS A 210 -18.05 0.54 -0.63
C LYS A 210 -18.82 1.43 0.35
N GLY A 211 -19.27 2.58 -0.14
CA GLY A 211 -20.01 3.57 0.64
C GLY A 211 -19.14 4.49 1.50
N SER A 212 -17.82 4.42 1.34
CA SER A 212 -16.88 5.39 1.93
C SER A 212 -16.80 6.66 1.10
N GLU A 213 -16.20 7.71 1.68
CA GLU A 213 -15.88 8.98 1.03
C GLU A 213 -14.63 8.92 0.13
N PHE A 214 -14.00 7.75 0.02
CA PHE A 214 -12.77 7.59 -0.76
C PHE A 214 -13.05 7.41 -2.25
N HIS A 215 -12.26 8.12 -3.07
CA HIS A 215 -12.14 7.84 -4.49
C HIS A 215 -11.15 6.69 -4.72
N ILE A 216 -11.53 5.73 -5.54
CA ILE A 216 -10.64 4.62 -5.91
C ILE A 216 -9.73 5.09 -7.04
N LEU A 217 -8.42 5.13 -6.79
CA LEU A 217 -7.42 5.32 -7.83
C LEU A 217 -7.05 3.93 -8.37
N ASP A 218 -7.80 3.48 -9.37
CA ASP A 218 -7.62 2.14 -9.94
C ASP A 218 -6.46 2.11 -10.94
N VAL A 219 -5.37 1.47 -10.52
CA VAL A 219 -4.13 1.30 -11.30
C VAL A 219 -3.80 -0.16 -11.56
N THR A 220 -4.54 -1.11 -10.98
CA THR A 220 -4.11 -2.51 -10.96
C THR A 220 -4.17 -3.11 -12.35
N HIS A 221 -5.35 -3.10 -12.98
CA HIS A 221 -5.54 -3.87 -14.20
C HIS A 221 -4.62 -3.41 -15.35
N LEU A 222 -4.47 -2.09 -15.56
CA LEU A 222 -3.52 -1.58 -16.56
C LEU A 222 -2.08 -1.99 -16.25
N SER A 223 -1.73 -2.12 -14.97
CA SER A 223 -0.38 -2.47 -14.53
C SER A 223 -0.11 -3.97 -14.64
N GLU A 224 -1.14 -4.83 -14.61
CA GLU A 224 -0.99 -6.28 -14.83
C GLU A 224 -0.45 -6.61 -16.23
N PHE A 225 -0.67 -5.73 -17.21
CA PHE A 225 -0.09 -5.89 -18.54
C PHE A 225 1.40 -5.56 -18.58
N ARG A 226 1.93 -4.84 -17.59
CA ARG A 226 3.23 -4.16 -17.68
C ARG A 226 4.38 -4.95 -17.07
N ALA A 227 4.42 -6.26 -17.30
CA ALA A 227 5.52 -7.11 -16.85
C ALA A 227 6.91 -6.64 -17.35
N ASP A 228 6.94 -5.85 -18.42
CA ASP A 228 8.12 -5.25 -19.04
C ASP A 228 8.74 -4.07 -18.28
N ALA A 229 8.05 -3.52 -17.28
CA ALA A 229 8.44 -2.23 -16.68
C ALA A 229 9.06 -2.34 -15.28
N HIS A 230 9.40 -3.55 -14.85
CA HIS A 230 10.13 -3.80 -13.61
C HIS A 230 11.65 -3.62 -13.79
N PRO A 231 12.39 -3.20 -12.73
CA PRO A 231 13.85 -3.17 -12.78
C PRO A 231 14.50 -4.53 -12.98
N SER A 232 13.86 -5.64 -12.55
CA SER A 232 14.44 -6.99 -12.57
C SER A 232 15.84 -6.96 -11.93
N SER A 233 16.86 -7.51 -12.58
CA SER A 233 18.25 -7.55 -12.12
C SER A 233 18.90 -6.17 -11.97
N ALA A 234 18.38 -5.13 -12.63
CA ALA A 234 18.85 -3.75 -12.49
C ALA A 234 18.31 -3.05 -11.23
N GLY A 235 17.49 -3.72 -10.41
CA GLY A 235 16.95 -3.18 -9.16
C GLY A 235 17.97 -2.98 -8.03
N GLY A 236 19.24 -3.37 -8.23
CA GLY A 236 20.31 -3.22 -7.23
C GLY A 236 20.17 -4.15 -6.03
N LYS A 237 19.40 -5.23 -6.17
CA LYS A 237 19.18 -6.26 -5.15
C LYS A 237 19.94 -7.54 -5.52
N LYS A 238 20.07 -8.45 -4.55
CA LYS A 238 20.65 -9.80 -4.76
C LYS A 238 19.73 -10.75 -5.55
N HIS A 239 18.49 -10.33 -5.80
CA HIS A 239 17.43 -11.03 -6.50
C HIS A 239 16.71 -10.03 -7.40
N ASP A 240 15.95 -10.52 -8.38
CA ASP A 240 15.19 -9.68 -9.29
C ASP A 240 14.13 -8.84 -8.55
N ASP A 241 14.09 -7.54 -8.84
CA ASP A 241 13.05 -6.65 -8.33
C ASP A 241 11.84 -6.65 -9.26
N CYS A 242 10.88 -7.50 -8.96
CA CYS A 242 9.61 -7.64 -9.70
C CYS A 242 8.43 -6.98 -8.98
N MET A 243 8.70 -6.08 -8.03
CA MET A 243 7.68 -5.39 -7.23
C MET A 243 7.71 -3.88 -7.44
N HIS A 244 8.91 -3.30 -7.56
CA HIS A 244 9.06 -1.88 -7.86
C HIS A 244 9.06 -1.63 -9.36
N TRP A 245 8.90 -0.37 -9.75
CA TRP A 245 8.79 0.04 -11.15
C TRP A 245 9.98 0.90 -11.54
N CYS A 246 10.46 0.75 -12.78
CA CYS A 246 11.39 1.69 -13.39
C CYS A 246 10.80 3.09 -13.45
N LEU A 247 11.67 4.11 -13.40
CA LEU A 247 11.33 5.51 -13.61
C LEU A 247 12.23 6.09 -14.71
N PRO A 248 11.69 6.78 -15.73
CA PRO A 248 10.26 6.96 -16.02
C PRO A 248 9.58 5.62 -16.37
N GLY A 249 8.25 5.54 -16.24
CA GLY A 249 7.52 4.29 -16.48
C GLY A 249 6.07 4.29 -15.99
N VAL A 250 5.57 3.11 -15.64
CA VAL A 250 4.16 2.85 -15.30
C VAL A 250 3.61 3.78 -14.23
N THR A 251 4.43 4.17 -13.25
CA THR A 251 3.96 5.05 -12.18
C THR A 251 3.79 6.52 -12.61
N ASP A 252 4.30 6.91 -13.78
CA ASP A 252 3.99 8.19 -14.40
C ASP A 252 2.53 8.18 -14.89
N THR A 253 2.10 7.09 -15.55
CA THR A 253 0.70 6.89 -15.95
C THR A 253 -0.25 6.88 -14.75
N TRP A 254 0.15 6.31 -13.61
CA TRP A 254 -0.66 6.40 -12.38
C TRP A 254 -0.86 7.84 -11.91
N ASN A 255 0.15 8.69 -12.07
CA ASN A 255 0.05 10.11 -11.72
C ASN A 255 -0.80 10.88 -12.73
N ASP A 256 -0.79 10.50 -14.01
CA ASP A 256 -1.68 11.09 -15.02
C ASP A 256 -3.15 10.76 -14.73
N ILE A 257 -3.46 9.51 -14.38
CA ILE A 257 -4.80 9.08 -13.96
C ILE A 257 -5.23 9.83 -12.70
N PHE A 258 -4.35 9.90 -11.69
CA PHE A 258 -4.60 10.66 -10.47
C PHE A 258 -4.90 12.14 -10.77
N ALA A 259 -4.10 12.79 -11.61
CA ALA A 259 -4.30 14.20 -11.98
C ALA A 259 -5.63 14.42 -12.71
N THR A 260 -6.03 13.47 -13.56
CA THR A 260 -7.30 13.52 -14.29
C THR A 260 -8.48 13.41 -13.32
N LEU A 261 -8.48 12.39 -12.45
CA LEU A 261 -9.53 12.19 -11.44
C LEU A 261 -9.61 13.39 -10.48
N LEU A 262 -8.47 13.93 -10.05
CA LEU A 262 -8.42 15.12 -9.21
C LEU A 262 -9.09 16.32 -9.90
N GLY A 263 -8.81 16.54 -11.18
CA GLY A 263 -9.42 17.62 -11.96
C GLY A 263 -10.94 17.46 -12.09
N GLU A 264 -11.43 16.23 -12.30
CA GLU A 264 -12.86 15.92 -12.34
C GLU A 264 -13.55 16.20 -11.00
N ILE A 265 -12.94 15.76 -9.90
CA ILE A 265 -13.47 15.98 -8.54
C ILE A 265 -13.56 17.47 -8.23
N GLU A 266 -12.49 18.23 -8.46
CA GLU A 266 -12.48 19.68 -8.21
C GLU A 266 -13.51 20.41 -9.10
N SER A 267 -13.69 19.99 -10.36
CA SER A 267 -14.68 20.59 -11.26
C SER A 267 -16.13 20.31 -10.84
N SER A 268 -16.36 19.22 -10.11
CA SER A 268 -17.69 18.82 -9.62
C SER A 268 -18.09 19.50 -8.30
N ARG A 269 -17.16 20.19 -7.64
CA ARG A 269 -17.45 20.89 -6.38
C ARG A 269 -18.32 22.12 -6.67
N PRO A 270 -19.39 22.35 -5.88
CA PRO A 270 -20.16 23.57 -5.98
C PRO A 270 -19.22 24.77 -5.78
N SER A 271 -19.34 25.77 -6.65
CA SER A 271 -18.67 27.06 -6.44
C SER A 271 -19.14 27.61 -5.10
N SER A 272 -18.23 27.79 -4.14
CA SER A 272 -18.48 28.49 -2.89
C SER A 272 -18.72 29.97 -3.12
#